data_AF-G9NXW1-F1
#
_entry.id   AF-G9NXW1-F1
#
_cell.length_a   1.000
_cell.length_b   1.000
_cell.length_c   1.000
_cell.angle_alpha   90.00
_cell.angle_beta   90.00
_cell.angle_gamma   90.00
#
_symmetry.space_group_name_H-M   'P 1'
#
loop_
_entity.id
_entity.type
_entity.pdbx_description
1 polymer ?
#
loop_
_entity_poly.entity_id
_entity_poly.type
_entity_poly.pdbx_seq_one_letter_code
_entity_poly.pdbx_strand_id
1 'polypeptide(L)'
;MTLAVRGVVELFRLVNRQHELHRQILAFSLSHDCTSVRIYGHYAEIKGKLTTYYHHPIHSYRFENEEEEGKWAAHRFVKNVYEKWVPDHYERICSAINQLPLVSEFFVELW
;
A
#
# COMPACT_ATOMS: atom_id res chain seq x y z
N MET A 1 3.47 6.77 5.21
CA MET A 1 3.12 5.50 4.51
C MET A 1 4.28 4.52 4.40
N THR A 2 5.54 4.95 4.30
CA THR A 2 6.70 4.05 4.21
C THR A 2 6.74 2.96 5.29
N LEU A 3 6.43 3.28 6.56
CA LEU A 3 6.40 2.26 7.63
C LEU A 3 5.32 1.19 7.41
N ALA A 4 4.12 1.57 6.96
CA ALA A 4 3.05 0.62 6.65
C ALA A 4 3.44 -0.28 5.47
N VAL A 5 3.97 0.32 4.40
CA VAL A 5 4.48 -0.41 3.22
C VAL A 5 5.60 -1.37 3.62
N ARG A 6 6.52 -0.93 4.49
CA ARG A 6 7.58 -1.79 5.05
C ARG A 6 6.99 -2.97 5.81
N GLY A 7 6.02 -2.75 6.69
CA GLY A 7 5.37 -3.84 7.43
C GLY A 7 4.80 -4.93 6.52
N VAL A 8 4.11 -4.53 5.44
CA VAL A 8 3.58 -5.48 4.44
C VAL A 8 4.72 -6.23 3.74
N VAL A 9 5.81 -5.54 3.36
CA VAL A 9 6.96 -6.21 2.73
C VAL A 9 7.62 -7.22 3.67
N GLU A 10 7.84 -6.87 4.94
CA GLU A 10 8.45 -7.78 5.91
C GLU A 10 7.56 -9.00 6.16
N LEU A 11 6.24 -8.83 6.29
CA LEU A 11 5.29 -9.94 6.36
C LEU A 11 5.44 -10.90 5.17
N PHE A 12 5.51 -10.37 3.95
CA PHE A 12 5.65 -11.20 2.74
C PHE A 12 7.03 -11.85 2.61
N ARG A 13 8.08 -11.24 3.18
CA ARG A 13 9.41 -11.86 3.26
C ARG A 13 9.41 -13.07 4.18
N LEU A 14 8.71 -13.02 5.32
CA LEU A 14 8.62 -14.14 6.26
C LEU A 14 8.05 -15.41 5.61
N VAL A 15 7.17 -15.23 4.62
CA VAL A 15 6.54 -16.34 3.89
C VAL A 15 7.09 -16.52 2.47
N ASN A 16 8.26 -15.95 2.16
CA ASN A 16 8.94 -16.05 0.86
C ASN A 16 8.14 -15.57 -0.38
N ARG A 17 7.16 -14.68 -0.18
CA ARG A 17 6.26 -14.16 -1.22
C ARG A 17 6.54 -12.71 -1.61
N GLN A 18 7.69 -12.15 -1.21
CA GLN A 18 8.05 -10.75 -1.48
C GLN A 18 8.04 -10.38 -2.98
N HIS A 19 8.21 -11.34 -3.88
CA HIS A 19 8.16 -11.11 -5.32
C HIS A 19 6.79 -10.61 -5.81
N GLU A 20 5.70 -10.98 -5.12
CA GLU A 20 4.34 -10.50 -5.41
C GLU A 20 4.16 -9.00 -5.19
N LEU A 21 5.04 -8.38 -4.40
CA LEU A 21 4.93 -6.98 -4.01
C LEU A 21 5.82 -6.05 -4.85
N HIS A 22 6.73 -6.59 -5.67
CA HIS A 22 7.70 -5.80 -6.41
C HIS A 22 6.96 -4.81 -7.35
N ARG A 23 7.16 -3.51 -7.09
CA ARG A 23 6.55 -2.39 -7.82
C ARG A 23 5.02 -2.37 -7.84
N GLN A 24 4.38 -3.13 -6.95
CA GLN A 24 2.93 -3.04 -6.73
C GLN A 24 2.61 -1.88 -5.78
N ILE A 25 1.49 -1.18 -6.02
CA ILE A 25 0.99 -0.20 -5.05
C ILE A 25 0.51 -0.94 -3.80
N LEU A 26 1.06 -0.56 -2.65
CA LEU A 26 0.78 -1.16 -1.34
C LEU A 26 0.05 -0.22 -0.40
N ALA A 27 0.04 1.08 -0.70
CA ALA A 27 -0.72 2.04 0.07
C ALA A 27 -0.95 3.33 -0.72
N PHE A 28 -1.90 4.15 -0.28
CA PHE A 28 -2.14 5.49 -0.80
C PHE A 28 -1.96 6.54 0.29
N SER A 29 -1.56 7.75 -0.10
CA SER A 29 -1.65 8.93 0.77
C SER A 29 -2.25 10.10 0.02
N LEU A 30 -3.04 10.90 0.72
CA LEU A 30 -3.59 12.13 0.22
C LEU A 30 -3.05 13.29 1.06
N SER A 31 -2.49 14.30 0.39
CA SER A 31 -2.10 15.58 0.97
C SER A 31 -3.05 16.64 0.43
N HIS A 32 -3.53 17.55 1.27
CA HIS A 32 -4.46 18.59 0.84
C HIS A 32 -4.16 19.92 1.53
N ASP A 33 -4.55 21.00 0.86
CA ASP A 33 -4.60 22.36 1.38
C ASP A 33 -5.94 23.01 0.99
N CYS A 34 -6.11 24.31 1.23
CA CYS A 34 -7.34 25.01 0.90
C CYS A 34 -7.60 25.16 -0.62
N THR A 35 -6.64 24.79 -1.47
CA THR A 35 -6.69 24.97 -2.93
C THR A 35 -6.57 23.67 -3.72
N SER A 36 -6.07 22.59 -3.11
CA SER A 36 -5.69 21.39 -3.85
C SER A 36 -5.69 20.10 -3.02
N VAL A 37 -5.78 18.96 -3.72
CA VAL A 37 -5.54 17.62 -3.18
C VAL A 37 -4.54 16.88 -4.06
N ARG A 38 -3.47 16.33 -3.48
CA ARG A 38 -2.45 15.52 -4.15
C ARG A 38 -2.53 14.08 -3.66
N ILE A 39 -2.63 13.15 -4.59
CA ILE A 39 -2.75 11.72 -4.31
C ILE A 39 -1.46 11.01 -4.73
N TYR A 40 -0.95 10.17 -3.85
CA TYR A 40 0.26 9.38 -4.09
C TYR A 40 0.00 7.90 -3.86
N GLY A 41 0.53 7.06 -4.74
CA GLY A 41 0.64 5.62 -4.53
C GLY A 41 2.02 5.26 -4.01
N HIS A 42 2.09 4.44 -2.97
CA HIS A 42 3.33 4.01 -2.34
C HIS A 42 3.62 2.56 -2.71
N TYR A 43 4.86 2.29 -3.10
CA TYR A 43 5.30 0.96 -3.53
C TYR A 43 6.72 0.65 -3.06
N ALA A 44 7.09 -0.62 -3.15
CA ALA A 44 8.43 -1.09 -2.85
C ALA A 44 9.10 -1.65 -4.11
N GLU A 45 10.38 -1.31 -4.32
CA GLU A 45 11.25 -2.00 -5.26
C GLU A 45 12.10 -3.01 -4.49
N ILE A 46 11.93 -4.29 -4.82
CA ILE A 46 12.56 -5.42 -4.11
C ILE A 46 13.64 -6.03 -5.01
N LYS A 47 14.90 -6.01 -4.55
CA LYS A 47 16.08 -6.58 -5.24
C LYS A 47 16.81 -7.52 -4.29
N GLY A 48 16.42 -8.79 -4.30
CA GLY A 48 16.93 -9.79 -3.35
C GLY A 48 16.62 -9.41 -1.90
N LYS A 49 17.65 -9.18 -1.09
CA LYS A 49 17.51 -8.72 0.31
C LYS A 49 17.27 -7.22 0.45
N LEU A 50 17.62 -6.43 -0.57
CA LEU A 50 17.43 -4.97 -0.53
C LEU A 50 15.98 -4.62 -0.89
N THR A 51 15.39 -3.71 -0.13
CA THR A 51 14.10 -3.10 -0.42
C THR A 51 14.24 -1.58 -0.38
N THR A 52 13.78 -0.89 -1.42
CA THR A 52 13.68 0.58 -1.44
C THR A 52 12.23 0.98 -1.59
N TYR A 53 11.82 2.05 -0.91
CA TYR A 53 10.43 2.49 -0.87
C TYR A 53 10.28 3.82 -1.60
N TYR A 54 9.25 3.89 -2.44
CA TYR A 54 8.98 5.07 -3.26
C TYR A 54 7.50 5.44 -3.15
N HIS A 55 7.21 6.68 -3.54
CA HIS A 55 5.87 7.11 -3.86
C HIS A 55 5.83 7.70 -5.27
N HIS A 56 4.70 7.53 -5.94
CA HIS A 56 4.44 8.12 -7.25
C HIS A 56 3.20 9.01 -7.17
N PRO A 57 3.28 10.27 -7.64
CA PRO A 57 2.09 11.12 -7.77
C PRO A 57 1.12 10.47 -8.76
N ILE A 58 -0.09 10.14 -8.30
CA ILE A 58 -1.15 9.59 -9.15
C ILE A 58 -1.93 10.72 -9.82
N HIS A 59 -2.31 11.71 -9.02
CA HIS A 59 -3.05 12.87 -9.51
C HIS A 59 -2.96 14.05 -8.54
N SER A 60 -3.15 15.26 -9.07
CA SER A 60 -3.27 16.48 -8.27
C SER A 60 -4.48 17.26 -8.74
N TYR A 61 -5.46 17.40 -7.87
CA TYR A 61 -6.67 18.17 -8.11
C TYR A 61 -6.51 19.61 -7.61
N ARG A 62 -6.97 20.62 -8.37
CA ARG A 62 -7.02 22.03 -7.94
C ARG A 62 -8.44 22.54 -7.98
N PHE A 63 -8.92 23.08 -6.86
CA PHE A 63 -10.32 23.52 -6.72
C PHE A 63 -10.70 24.71 -7.60
N GLU A 64 -9.73 25.56 -7.95
CA GLU A 64 -9.96 26.78 -8.75
C GLU A 64 -10.21 26.49 -10.24
N ASN A 65 -9.71 25.36 -10.76
CA ASN A 65 -9.65 25.07 -12.20
C ASN A 65 -10.39 23.79 -12.59
N GLU A 66 -11.21 23.25 -11.69
CA GLU A 66 -11.93 22.00 -11.94
C GLU A 66 -13.42 22.23 -12.13
N GLU A 67 -13.94 21.63 -13.20
CA GLU A 67 -15.38 21.45 -13.42
C GLU A 67 -16.02 20.74 -12.21
N GLU A 68 -17.35 20.82 -12.04
CA GLU A 68 -18.05 20.22 -10.89
C GLU A 68 -17.70 18.74 -10.67
N GLU A 69 -17.36 18.02 -11.74
CA GLU A 69 -16.92 16.64 -11.68
C GLU A 69 -15.58 16.45 -10.95
N GLY A 70 -14.63 17.38 -11.09
CA GLY A 70 -13.32 17.33 -10.43
C GLY A 70 -13.40 17.57 -8.91
N LYS A 71 -14.35 18.41 -8.45
CA LYS A 71 -14.57 18.70 -7.01
C LYS A 71 -14.77 17.44 -6.16
N TRP A 72 -15.40 16.41 -6.73
CA TRP A 72 -15.68 15.15 -6.04
C TRP A 72 -14.67 14.04 -6.35
N ALA A 73 -13.64 14.31 -7.16
CA ALA A 73 -12.73 13.29 -7.63
C ALA A 73 -11.88 12.69 -6.50
N ALA A 74 -11.39 13.51 -5.56
CA ALA A 74 -10.71 13.01 -4.37
C ALA A 74 -11.61 12.11 -3.51
N HIS A 75 -12.87 12.51 -3.32
CA HIS A 75 -13.86 11.70 -2.61
C HIS A 75 -14.12 10.36 -3.32
N ARG A 76 -14.39 10.39 -4.65
CA ARG A 76 -14.59 9.18 -5.46
C ARG A 76 -13.36 8.28 -5.44
N PHE A 77 -12.16 8.85 -5.47
CA PHE A 77 -10.92 8.09 -5.37
C PHE A 77 -10.85 7.32 -4.03
N VAL A 78 -11.03 8.01 -2.91
CA VAL A 78 -11.00 7.37 -1.57
C VAL A 78 -12.07 6.30 -1.48
N LYS A 79 -13.30 6.59 -1.92
CA LYS A 79 -14.40 5.61 -1.96
C LYS A 79 -14.01 4.36 -2.77
N ASN A 80 -13.47 4.53 -3.97
CA ASN A 80 -13.00 3.41 -4.79
C ASN A 80 -11.83 2.64 -4.15
N VAL A 81 -10.93 3.31 -3.41
CA VAL A 81 -9.87 2.61 -2.66
C VAL A 81 -10.51 1.64 -1.67
N TYR A 82 -11.48 2.08 -0.87
CA TYR A 82 -12.14 1.23 0.11
C TYR A 82 -13.05 0.17 -0.50
N GLU A 83 -13.81 0.51 -1.54
CA GLU A 83 -14.79 -0.41 -2.13
C GLU A 83 -14.17 -1.44 -3.07
N LYS A 84 -13.05 -1.11 -3.74
CA LYS A 84 -12.48 -1.94 -4.81
C LYS A 84 -11.09 -2.46 -4.50
N TRP A 85 -10.22 -1.64 -3.90
CA TRP A 85 -8.82 -2.03 -3.72
C TRP A 85 -8.52 -2.64 -2.35
N VAL A 86 -9.14 -2.13 -1.28
CA VAL A 86 -8.94 -2.62 0.09
C VAL A 86 -9.34 -4.10 0.25
N PRO A 87 -10.45 -4.61 -0.33
CA PRO A 87 -10.80 -6.02 -0.21
C PRO A 87 -9.68 -6.95 -0.71
N ASP A 88 -9.19 -6.73 -1.94
CA ASP A 88 -8.10 -7.51 -2.51
C ASP A 88 -6.80 -7.37 -1.70
N HIS A 89 -6.49 -6.16 -1.23
CA HIS A 89 -5.30 -5.92 -0.42
C HIS A 89 -5.37 -6.62 0.95
N TYR A 90 -6.56 -6.61 1.57
CA TYR A 90 -6.84 -7.27 2.83
C TYR A 90 -6.70 -8.79 2.69
N GLU A 91 -7.33 -9.39 1.68
CA GLU A 91 -7.23 -10.83 1.40
C GLU A 91 -5.79 -11.25 1.15
N ARG A 92 -5.03 -10.44 0.41
CA ARG A 92 -3.60 -10.67 0.18
C ARG A 92 -2.81 -10.67 1.51
N ILE A 93 -3.06 -9.74 2.41
CA ILE A 93 -2.42 -9.71 3.74
C ILE A 93 -2.83 -10.94 4.57
N CYS A 94 -4.13 -11.27 4.65
CA CYS A 94 -4.61 -12.45 5.36
C CYS A 94 -3.98 -13.74 4.81
N SER A 95 -3.86 -13.86 3.49
CA SER A 95 -3.21 -14.98 2.82
C SER A 95 -1.75 -15.17 3.28
N ALA A 96 -1.00 -14.09 3.46
CA ALA A 96 0.37 -14.16 3.99
C ALA A 96 0.38 -14.49 5.50
N ILE A 97 -0.50 -13.88 6.29
CA ILE A 97 -0.61 -14.16 7.74
C ILE A 97 -0.91 -15.64 7.99
N ASN A 98 -1.83 -16.24 7.21
CA ASN A 98 -2.21 -17.65 7.35
C ASN A 98 -1.09 -18.65 6.99
N GLN A 99 0.00 -18.18 6.38
CA GLN A 99 1.18 -18.99 6.06
C GLN A 99 2.33 -18.78 7.05
N LEU A 100 2.16 -17.90 8.04
CA LEU A 100 3.15 -17.76 9.11
C LEU A 100 3.19 -19.07 9.91
N PRO A 101 4.38 -19.58 10.25
CA PRO A 101 4.49 -20.77 11.07
C PRO A 101 3.87 -20.50 12.44
N LEU A 102 3.28 -21.54 13.03
CA LEU A 102 2.67 -21.43 14.35
C LEU A 102 3.76 -21.00 15.35
N VAL A 103 3.39 -20.16 16.32
CA VAL A 103 4.31 -19.62 17.34
C VAL A 103 5.15 -20.71 18.02
N SER A 104 4.64 -21.94 18.13
CA SER A 104 5.38 -23.09 18.67
C SER A 104 6.59 -23.51 17.84
N GLU A 105 6.58 -23.37 16.51
CA GLU A 105 7.70 -23.72 15.63
C GLU A 105 8.79 -22.63 15.63
N PHE A 106 8.40 -21.37 15.85
CA PHE A 106 9.31 -20.23 15.96
C PHE A 106 10.29 -20.34 17.14
N PHE A 107 9.90 -21.02 18.22
CA PHE A 107 10.77 -21.23 19.39
C PHE A 107 11.64 -22.48 19.29
N VAL A 108 11.34 -23.42 18.39
CA VAL A 108 12.15 -24.65 18.23
C VAL A 108 13.43 -24.39 17.43
N GLU A 109 13.43 -23.41 16.52
CA GLU A 109 14.63 -23.04 15.75
C GLU A 109 15.58 -22.05 16.47
N LEU A 110 15.24 -21.62 17.69
CA LEU A 110 16.02 -20.67 18.49
C LEU A 110 16.78 -21.31 19.67
N TRP A 111 16.80 -22.65 19.76
CA TRP A 111 17.55 -23.42 20.77
C TRP A 111 18.34 -24.56 20.13
#